data_AF-A0A823FZ47-F1
#
_entry.id   AF-A0A823FZ47-F1
#
_cell.length_a   1.000
_cell.length_b   1.000
_cell.length_c   1.000
_cell.angle_alpha   90.00
_cell.angle_beta   90.00
_cell.angle_gamma   90.00
#
_symmetry.space_group_name_H-M   'P 1'
#
loop_
_entity.id
_entity.type
_entity.pdbx_description
1 polymer ?
#
loop_
_entity_poly.entity_id
_entity_poly.type
_entity_poly.pdbx_seq_one_letter_code
_entity_poly.pdbx_strand_id
1 'polypeptide(L)'
;MMPNRETIERLKERYPEGTRVELISMSDTYAPPTGTQGTVTGVDDIGSLLVHWDNGSSLNVLYGEDTVRIVKEPKPTFKLVYQNGNEETYETYNDAWQVITETVLNADLVWIDFYPSDKAYEMVRIRKGF
;
A
#
# COMPACT_ATOMS: atom_id res chain seq x y z
N MET A 1 -28.66 -11.34 2.11
CA MET A 1 -28.49 -12.80 1.82
C MET A 1 -27.34 -13.31 2.67
N MET A 2 -27.45 -14.46 3.37
CA MET A 2 -26.32 -14.96 4.17
C MET A 2 -25.29 -15.64 3.25
N PRO A 3 -24.00 -15.23 3.28
CA PRO A 3 -22.96 -15.88 2.50
C PRO A 3 -22.70 -17.30 3.01
N ASN A 4 -22.29 -18.20 2.11
CA ASN A 4 -21.85 -19.54 2.49
C ASN A 4 -20.42 -19.49 3.05
N ARG A 5 -19.96 -20.60 3.65
CA ARG A 5 -18.63 -20.70 4.24
C ARG A 5 -17.50 -20.38 3.25
N GLU A 6 -17.59 -20.87 2.02
CA GLU A 6 -16.60 -20.61 0.98
C GLU A 6 -16.49 -19.11 0.67
N THR A 7 -17.61 -18.39 0.66
CA THR A 7 -17.64 -16.94 0.46
C THR A 7 -16.97 -16.23 1.63
N ILE A 8 -17.23 -16.65 2.87
CA ILE A 8 -16.60 -16.09 4.07
C ILE A 8 -15.08 -16.32 4.03
N GLU A 9 -14.63 -17.52 3.64
CA GLU A 9 -13.20 -17.84 3.51
C GLU A 9 -12.53 -16.94 2.45
N ARG A 10 -13.17 -16.76 1.28
CA ARG A 10 -12.69 -15.82 0.25
C ARG A 10 -12.65 -14.36 0.72
N LEU A 11 -13.61 -13.94 1.56
CA LEU A 11 -13.60 -12.60 2.15
C LEU A 11 -12.41 -12.43 3.11
N LYS A 12 -12.12 -13.44 3.94
CA LYS A 12 -10.94 -13.45 4.83
C LYS A 12 -9.62 -13.40 4.06
N GLU A 13 -9.53 -14.10 2.93
CA GLU A 13 -8.35 -14.05 2.05
C GLU A 13 -8.19 -12.70 1.35
N ARG A 14 -9.31 -12.09 0.92
CA ARG A 14 -9.29 -10.82 0.19
C ARG A 14 -9.09 -9.61 1.11
N TYR A 15 -9.59 -9.69 2.33
CA TYR A 15 -9.54 -8.63 3.33
C TYR A 15 -8.93 -9.16 4.64
N PRO A 16 -7.64 -9.55 4.65
CA PRO A 16 -6.95 -9.89 5.87
C PRO A 16 -6.92 -8.70 6.83
N GLU A 17 -6.71 -8.97 8.12
CA GLU A 17 -6.50 -7.93 9.13
C GLU A 17 -5.37 -6.98 8.70
N GLY A 18 -5.59 -5.68 8.86
CA GLY A 18 -4.67 -4.62 8.41
C GLY A 18 -4.97 -4.08 7.00
N THR A 19 -5.87 -4.71 6.24
CA THR A 19 -6.24 -4.22 4.89
C THR A 19 -6.84 -2.81 4.98
N ARG A 20 -6.26 -1.87 4.22
CA ARG A 20 -6.83 -0.52 4.07
C ARG A 20 -7.96 -0.52 3.07
N VAL A 21 -9.08 0.06 3.46
CA VAL A 21 -10.28 0.15 2.63
C VAL A 21 -10.82 1.57 2.61
N GLU A 22 -11.53 1.92 1.54
CA GLU A 22 -12.25 3.18 1.40
C GLU A 22 -13.72 2.88 1.12
N LEU A 23 -14.61 3.59 1.81
CA LEU A 23 -16.04 3.46 1.64
C LEU A 23 -16.50 4.04 0.30
N ILE A 24 -17.19 3.23 -0.50
CA ILE A 24 -17.82 3.66 -1.76
C ILE A 24 -19.30 3.94 -1.55
N SER A 25 -20.02 3.01 -0.92
CA SER A 25 -21.45 3.17 -0.63
C SER A 25 -21.88 2.32 0.57
N MET A 26 -22.75 2.90 1.39
CA MET A 26 -23.44 2.24 2.50
C MET A 26 -24.79 2.92 2.68
N SER A 27 -25.87 2.15 2.67
CA SER A 27 -27.23 2.70 2.76
C SER A 27 -27.71 2.77 4.22
N ASP A 28 -26.96 3.50 5.05
CA ASP A 28 -27.29 3.73 6.46
C ASP A 28 -27.23 5.24 6.79
N THR A 29 -28.13 5.72 7.67
CA THR A 29 -28.17 7.15 8.05
C THR A 29 -26.94 7.58 8.85
N TYR A 30 -26.29 6.63 9.52
CA TYR A 30 -25.08 6.84 10.31
C TYR A 30 -23.81 6.37 9.57
N ALA A 31 -23.92 6.09 8.26
CA ALA A 31 -22.79 5.70 7.43
C ALA A 31 -21.65 6.73 7.53
N PRO A 32 -20.37 6.29 7.55
CA PRO A 32 -19.27 7.19 7.27
C PRO A 32 -19.50 7.89 5.92
N PRO A 33 -19.00 9.12 5.73
CA PRO A 33 -19.02 9.75 4.41
C PRO A 33 -18.31 8.88 3.35
N THR A 34 -18.84 8.84 2.12
CA THR A 34 -18.12 8.23 0.99
C THR A 34 -16.72 8.80 0.86
N GLY A 35 -15.73 7.94 0.60
CA GLY A 35 -14.31 8.30 0.58
C GLY A 35 -13.62 8.22 1.95
N THR A 36 -14.37 7.99 3.04
CA THR A 36 -13.76 7.70 4.35
C THR A 36 -12.97 6.41 4.26
N GLN A 37 -11.74 6.43 4.76
CA GLN A 37 -10.90 5.24 4.83
C GLN A 37 -10.95 4.59 6.22
N GLY A 38 -10.62 3.32 6.26
CA GLY A 38 -10.58 2.52 7.47
C GLY A 38 -9.68 1.30 7.31
N THR A 39 -9.35 0.68 8.44
CA THR A 39 -8.54 -0.53 8.50
C THR A 39 -9.42 -1.71 8.86
N VAL A 40 -9.37 -2.77 8.04
CA VAL A 40 -10.05 -4.03 8.36
C VAL A 40 -9.39 -4.66 9.57
N THR A 41 -10.18 -4.97 10.60
CA THR A 41 -9.74 -5.68 11.81
C THR A 41 -10.15 -7.16 11.79
N GLY A 42 -11.00 -7.57 10.85
CA GLY A 42 -11.37 -8.96 10.65
C GLY A 42 -12.60 -9.14 9.77
N VAL A 43 -13.01 -10.40 9.59
CA VAL A 43 -14.27 -10.78 8.94
C VAL A 43 -15.02 -11.70 9.89
N ASP A 44 -16.27 -11.35 10.21
CA ASP A 44 -17.09 -12.15 11.13
C ASP A 44 -17.69 -13.40 10.46
N ASP A 45 -18.37 -14.23 11.24
CA ASP A 45 -18.95 -15.51 10.80
C ASP A 45 -20.22 -15.36 9.95
N ILE A 46 -20.73 -14.13 9.77
CA ILE A 46 -21.82 -13.82 8.85
C ILE A 46 -21.35 -13.09 7.59
N GLY A 47 -20.03 -12.85 7.47
CA GLY A 47 -19.37 -12.27 6.30
C GLY A 47 -19.26 -10.74 6.31
N SER A 48 -19.49 -10.07 7.43
CA SER A 48 -19.25 -8.62 7.53
C SER A 48 -17.78 -8.33 7.70
N LEU A 49 -17.28 -7.28 7.05
CA LEU A 49 -15.94 -6.74 7.34
C LEU A 49 -16.04 -5.87 8.59
N LEU A 50 -15.23 -6.22 9.59
CA LEU A 50 -15.02 -5.40 10.77
C LEU A 50 -14.02 -4.31 10.40
N VAL A 51 -14.43 -3.05 10.45
CA VAL A 51 -13.59 -1.92 10.00
C VAL A 51 -13.48 -0.89 11.12
N HIS A 52 -12.24 -0.56 11.45
CA HIS A 52 -11.95 0.63 12.24
C HIS A 52 -11.80 1.82 11.29
N TRP A 53 -12.84 2.65 11.21
CA TRP A 53 -12.83 3.83 10.34
C TRP A 53 -12.02 4.97 10.95
N ASP A 54 -11.26 5.68 10.12
CA ASP A 54 -10.37 6.76 10.57
C ASP A 54 -11.15 7.94 11.17
N ASN A 55 -12.43 8.10 10.81
CA ASN A 55 -13.32 9.10 11.39
C ASN A 55 -13.95 8.67 12.73
N GLY A 56 -13.60 7.49 13.25
CA GLY A 56 -14.11 6.94 14.51
C GLY A 56 -15.45 6.22 14.41
N SER A 57 -16.01 6.02 13.21
CA SER A 57 -17.22 5.21 13.03
C SER A 57 -16.97 3.74 13.42
N SER A 58 -18.00 3.11 13.97
CA SER A 58 -18.01 1.71 14.40
C SER A 58 -18.87 0.80 13.52
N LEU A 59 -19.40 1.30 12.40
CA LEU A 59 -20.21 0.50 11.48
C LEU A 59 -19.35 -0.49 10.69
N ASN A 60 -19.82 -1.74 10.60
CA ASN A 60 -19.20 -2.78 9.77
C ASN A 60 -19.69 -2.67 8.32
N VAL A 61 -18.95 -3.29 7.40
CA VAL A 61 -19.33 -3.37 5.98
C VAL A 61 -20.05 -4.69 5.74
N LEU A 62 -21.31 -4.62 5.33
CA LEU A 62 -22.16 -5.77 5.09
C LEU A 62 -21.94 -6.33 3.68
N TYR A 63 -21.69 -7.64 3.60
CA TYR A 63 -21.53 -8.34 2.33
C TYR A 63 -22.81 -8.28 1.49
N GLY A 64 -22.68 -7.80 0.25
CA GLY A 64 -23.77 -7.73 -0.73
C GLY A 64 -24.66 -6.50 -0.62
N GLU A 65 -24.50 -5.69 0.43
CA GLU A 65 -25.25 -4.44 0.65
C GLU A 65 -24.33 -3.21 0.55
N ASP A 66 -23.17 -3.28 1.21
CA ASP A 66 -22.20 -2.19 1.23
C ASP A 66 -21.07 -2.43 0.23
N THR A 67 -20.42 -1.35 -0.21
CA THR A 67 -19.31 -1.41 -1.16
C THR A 67 -18.10 -0.67 -0.61
N VAL A 68 -16.96 -1.35 -0.61
CA VAL A 68 -15.65 -0.78 -0.30
C VAL A 68 -14.63 -1.15 -1.37
N ARG A 69 -13.62 -0.30 -1.55
CA ARG A 69 -12.43 -0.63 -2.36
C ARG A 69 -11.21 -0.78 -1.47
N ILE A 70 -10.34 -1.73 -1.80
CA ILE A 70 -9.02 -1.83 -1.16
C ILE A 70 -8.20 -0.61 -1.60
N VAL A 71 -7.69 0.13 -0.62
CA VAL A 71 -6.70 1.18 -0.86
C VAL A 71 -5.37 0.49 -1.06
N LYS A 72 -4.86 0.53 -2.29
CA LYS A 72 -3.49 0.13 -2.56
C LYS A 72 -2.62 1.27 -2.08
N GLU A 73 -1.82 1.05 -1.04
CA GLU A 73 -0.66 1.91 -0.85
C GLU A 73 0.18 1.84 -2.12
N PRO A 74 0.71 2.97 -2.62
CA PRO A 74 1.71 2.90 -3.68
C PRO A 74 2.82 1.98 -3.17
N LYS A 75 3.12 0.92 -3.92
CA LYS A 75 4.27 0.07 -3.58
C LYS A 75 5.47 1.01 -3.42
N PRO A 76 6.24 0.93 -2.32
CA PRO A 76 7.46 1.71 -2.21
C PRO A 76 8.31 1.41 -3.44
N THR A 77 8.49 2.43 -4.27
CA THR A 77 9.24 2.31 -5.51
C THR A 77 10.59 2.92 -5.22
N PHE A 78 11.59 2.05 -5.12
CA PHE A 78 12.97 2.45 -4.93
C PHE A 78 13.51 2.90 -6.28
N LYS A 79 13.89 4.17 -6.40
CA LYS A 79 14.31 4.73 -7.69
C LYS A 79 15.77 5.14 -7.67
N LEU A 80 16.50 4.77 -8.71
CA LEU A 80 17.86 5.22 -8.99
C LEU A 80 17.82 6.19 -10.18
N VAL A 81 18.46 7.35 -10.04
CA VAL A 81 18.67 8.30 -11.12
C VAL A 81 20.18 8.48 -11.34
N TYR A 82 20.64 8.20 -12.55
CA TYR A 82 22.05 8.18 -12.93
C TYR A 82 22.51 9.50 -13.59
N GLN A 83 23.82 9.71 -13.72
CA GLN A 83 24.46 10.92 -14.30
C GLN A 83 23.93 11.33 -15.67
N ASN A 84 23.62 10.36 -16.50
CA ASN A 84 23.10 10.57 -17.85
C ASN A 84 21.59 10.86 -17.88
N GLY A 85 20.92 10.90 -16.73
CA GLY A 85 19.47 11.08 -16.61
C GLY A 85 18.67 9.79 -16.75
N ASN A 86 19.33 8.63 -16.90
CA ASN A 86 18.61 7.34 -16.87
C ASN A 86 17.98 7.14 -15.50
N GLU A 87 16.83 6.47 -15.50
CA GLU A 87 16.10 6.12 -14.28
C GLU A 87 15.82 4.62 -14.26
N GLU A 88 16.00 3.99 -13.10
CA GLU A 88 15.65 2.60 -12.84
C GLU A 88 14.83 2.49 -11.55
N THR A 89 13.86 1.58 -11.53
CA THR A 89 12.95 1.38 -10.40
C THR A 89 12.97 -0.06 -9.92
N TYR A 90 12.88 -0.23 -8.61
CA TYR A 90 13.00 -1.51 -7.91
C TYR A 90 11.85 -1.69 -6.92
N GLU A 91 11.37 -2.93 -6.76
CA GLU A 91 10.30 -3.25 -5.79
C GLU A 91 10.82 -3.36 -4.35
N THR A 92 12.12 -3.62 -4.15
CA THR A 92 12.72 -3.75 -2.83
C THR A 92 13.95 -2.85 -2.65
N TYR A 93 14.17 -2.42 -1.40
CA TYR A 93 15.35 -1.65 -1.03
C TYR A 93 16.64 -2.40 -1.35
N ASN A 94 16.66 -3.71 -1.06
CA ASN A 94 17.85 -4.54 -1.22
C ASN A 94 18.28 -4.65 -2.69
N ASP A 95 17.33 -4.79 -3.61
CA ASP A 95 17.67 -4.88 -5.04
C ASP A 95 18.28 -3.57 -5.55
N ALA A 96 17.67 -2.43 -5.20
CA ALA A 96 18.23 -1.11 -5.51
C ALA A 96 19.61 -0.90 -4.87
N TRP A 97 19.77 -1.31 -3.61
CA TRP A 97 21.00 -1.15 -2.86
C TRP A 97 22.14 -2.03 -3.37
N GLN A 98 21.84 -3.24 -3.84
CA GLN A 98 22.82 -4.11 -4.49
C GLN A 98 23.36 -3.45 -5.75
N VAL A 99 22.50 -2.88 -6.60
CA VAL A 99 22.92 -2.16 -7.82
C VAL A 99 23.80 -0.95 -7.49
N ILE A 100 23.42 -0.16 -6.48
CA ILE A 100 24.25 0.93 -5.98
C ILE A 100 25.62 0.40 -5.55
N THR A 101 25.65 -0.65 -4.74
CA THR A 101 26.87 -1.23 -4.18
C THR A 101 27.79 -1.74 -5.29
N GLU A 102 27.27 -2.51 -6.24
CA GLU A 102 28.02 -3.02 -7.38
C GLU A 102 28.57 -1.88 -8.25
N THR A 103 27.77 -0.85 -8.50
CA THR A 103 28.21 0.31 -9.29
C THR A 103 29.35 1.05 -8.59
N VAL A 104 29.19 1.31 -7.28
CA VAL A 104 30.22 1.98 -6.47
C VAL A 104 31.49 1.15 -6.37
N LEU A 105 31.41 -0.18 -6.28
CA LEU A 105 32.60 -1.03 -6.23
C LEU A 105 33.35 -1.05 -7.56
N ASN A 106 32.64 -1.10 -8.69
CA ASN A 106 33.23 -1.37 -10.00
C ASN A 106 33.55 -0.12 -10.85
N ALA A 107 33.02 1.06 -10.51
CA ALA A 107 33.27 2.30 -11.26
C ALA A 107 34.16 3.29 -10.50
N ASP A 108 35.00 4.04 -11.22
CA ASP A 108 35.89 5.06 -10.65
C ASP A 108 35.16 6.37 -10.32
N LEU A 109 34.13 6.70 -11.10
CA LEU A 109 33.27 7.88 -10.91
C LEU A 109 31.81 7.43 -10.86
N VAL A 110 31.10 7.81 -9.78
CA VAL A 110 29.69 7.49 -9.58
C VAL A 110 28.94 8.72 -9.10
N TRP A 111 27.78 8.98 -9.70
CA TRP A 111 26.74 9.82 -9.10
C TRP A 111 25.39 9.15 -9.36
N ILE A 112 24.73 8.78 -8.26
CA ILE A 112 23.41 8.16 -8.26
C ILE A 112 22.58 8.89 -7.21
N ASP A 113 21.42 9.40 -7.61
CA ASP A 113 20.40 9.87 -6.67
C ASP A 113 19.45 8.70 -6.38
N PHE A 114 19.45 8.24 -5.14
CA PHE A 114 18.62 7.14 -4.66
C PHE A 114 17.40 7.68 -3.91
N TYR A 115 16.21 7.32 -4.36
CA TYR A 115 14.94 7.67 -3.75
C TYR A 115 14.40 6.44 -3.02
N PRO A 116 14.46 6.40 -1.67
CA PRO A 116 13.99 5.25 -0.88
C PRO A 116 12.47 5.19 -0.74
N SER A 117 11.76 6.25 -1.17
CA SER A 117 10.31 6.35 -1.22
C SER A 117 9.89 7.33 -2.34
N ASP A 118 8.59 7.54 -2.48
CA ASP A 118 8.01 8.57 -3.35
C ASP A 118 8.26 10.01 -2.87
N LYS A 119 8.72 10.18 -1.63
CA LYS A 119 9.03 11.48 -1.04
C LYS A 119 10.40 11.95 -1.49
N ALA A 120 10.43 12.93 -2.38
CA ALA A 120 11.67 13.51 -2.90
C ALA A 120 12.64 14.03 -1.82
N TYR A 121 12.15 14.44 -0.65
CA TYR A 121 12.99 14.93 0.45
C TYR A 121 13.78 13.83 1.16
N GLU A 122 13.47 12.55 0.93
CA GLU A 122 14.21 11.40 1.47
C GLU A 122 15.33 10.94 0.54
N MET A 123 15.55 11.64 -0.59
CA MET A 123 16.57 11.28 -1.57
C MET A 123 17.99 11.34 -0.98
N VAL A 124 18.75 10.27 -1.25
CA VAL A 124 20.15 10.13 -0.86
C VAL A 124 21.02 10.20 -2.11
N ARG A 125 21.92 11.19 -2.14
CA ARG A 125 22.89 11.34 -3.23
C ARG A 125 24.17 10.57 -2.91
N ILE A 126 24.45 9.54 -3.70
CA ILE A 126 25.65 8.71 -3.59
C ILE A 126 26.67 9.19 -4.62
N ARG A 127 27.90 9.48 -4.17
CA ARG A 127 29.01 9.92 -5.02
C ARG A 127 30.29 9.15 -4.72
N LYS A 128 31.02 8.78 -5.76
CA LYS A 128 32.39 8.26 -5.71
C LYS A 128 33.22 8.97 -6.78
N GLY A 129 34.45 9.34 -6.46
CA GLY A 129 35.30 10.20 -7.30
C GLY A 129 35.47 11.60 -6.70
N PHE A 130 36.43 12.37 -7.24
CA PHE A 130 36.84 13.68 -6.74
C PHE A 130 35.86 14.80 -7.09
#